data_AF-A0A922SP15-F1
#
_entry.id   AF-A0A922SP15-F1
#
_cell.length_a   1.000
_cell.length_b   1.000
_cell.length_c   1.000
_cell.angle_alpha   90.00
_cell.angle_beta   90.00
_cell.angle_gamma   90.00
#
_symmetry.space_group_name_H-M   'P 1'
#
loop_
_entity.id
_entity.type
_entity.pdbx_description
1 polymer ?
#
loop_
_entity_poly.entity_id
_entity_poly.type
_entity_poly.pdbx_seq_one_letter_code
_entity_poly.pdbx_strand_id
1 'polypeptide(L)'
;MTCSQALALLALVAVSQQEEKAMFRAHSEACLATSRVEPRLVDAMLAGELLDEPALRKHVYCVLLKCKLISKDGKLQKAAVLGKMAARPDAKNATKVLESCADQMGDTPEDLAWNLFRCGYDKKALLFDYMPTNGANESDNNS
;
A
#
# COMPACT_ATOMS: atom_id res chain seq x y z
N MET A 1 13.36 -26.78 -11.76
CA MET A 1 12.20 -26.56 -10.88
C MET A 1 11.08 -27.43 -11.40
N THR A 2 10.64 -28.42 -10.61
CA THR A 2 9.53 -29.29 -11.02
C THR A 2 8.21 -28.50 -10.93
N CYS A 3 7.26 -28.78 -11.83
CA CYS A 3 5.97 -28.08 -11.90
C CYS A 3 5.24 -28.04 -10.54
N SER A 4 5.40 -29.08 -9.73
CA SER A 4 4.84 -29.17 -8.37
C SER A 4 5.39 -28.13 -7.37
N GLN A 5 6.66 -27.72 -7.49
CA GLN A 5 7.22 -26.66 -6.64
C GLN A 5 6.69 -25.27 -7.02
N ALA A 6 6.47 -25.03 -8.32
CA ALA A 6 5.91 -23.77 -8.80
C ALA A 6 4.45 -23.57 -8.32
N LEU A 7 3.63 -24.63 -8.35
CA LEU A 7 2.24 -24.59 -7.86
C LEU A 7 2.14 -24.29 -6.36
N ALA A 8 3.02 -24.88 -5.55
CA ALA A 8 3.06 -24.61 -4.10
C ALA A 8 3.43 -23.15 -3.79
N LEU A 9 4.41 -22.60 -4.52
CA LEU A 9 4.83 -21.19 -4.39
C LEU A 9 3.71 -20.22 -4.78
N LEU A 10 2.98 -20.50 -5.87
CA LEU A 10 1.85 -19.66 -6.31
C LEU A 10 0.72 -19.64 -5.28
N ALA A 11 0.37 -20.78 -4.71
CA ALA A 11 -0.66 -20.86 -3.67
C ALA A 11 -0.29 -20.09 -2.39
N LEU A 12 0.97 -20.19 -1.94
CA LEU A 12 1.49 -19.44 -0.79
C LEU A 12 1.46 -17.92 -1.01
N VAL A 13 1.82 -17.47 -2.22
CA VAL A 13 1.77 -16.05 -2.60
C VAL A 13 0.33 -15.56 -2.63
N ALA A 14 -0.60 -16.32 -3.24
CA ALA A 14 -2.00 -15.91 -3.30
C ALA A 14 -2.64 -15.73 -1.91
N VAL A 15 -2.34 -16.62 -0.96
CA VAL A 15 -2.81 -16.53 0.43
C VAL A 15 -2.26 -15.27 1.11
N SER A 16 -0.96 -15.01 1.01
CA SER A 16 -0.36 -13.82 1.64
C SER A 16 -0.88 -12.51 1.03
N GLN A 17 -1.18 -12.48 -0.27
CA GLN A 17 -1.82 -11.33 -0.91
C GLN A 17 -3.22 -11.06 -0.37
N GLN A 18 -4.01 -12.11 -0.13
CA GLN A 18 -5.38 -11.97 0.40
C GLN A 18 -5.39 -11.47 1.85
N GLU A 19 -4.47 -11.96 2.67
CA GLU A 19 -4.29 -11.49 4.05
C GLU A 19 -3.89 -10.01 4.11
N GLU A 20 -2.95 -9.58 3.25
CA GLU A 20 -2.54 -8.18 3.19
C GLU A 20 -3.68 -7.26 2.71
N LYS A 21 -4.47 -7.68 1.72
CA LYS A 21 -5.67 -6.97 1.28
C LYS A 21 -6.70 -6.83 2.40
N ALA A 22 -6.96 -7.90 3.14
CA ALA A 22 -7.89 -7.89 4.27
C ALA A 22 -7.41 -6.95 5.39
N MET A 23 -6.12 -7.01 5.72
CA MET A 23 -5.50 -6.11 6.70
C MET A 23 -5.60 -4.64 6.28
N PHE A 24 -5.35 -4.32 5.01
CA PHE A 24 -5.53 -2.97 4.50
C PHE A 24 -6.98 -2.50 4.64
N ARG A 25 -7.96 -3.33 4.25
CA ARG A 25 -9.40 -2.99 4.39
C ARG A 25 -9.77 -2.70 5.84
N ALA A 26 -9.36 -3.55 6.78
CA ALA A 26 -9.64 -3.37 8.19
C ALA A 26 -9.04 -2.06 8.75
N HIS A 27 -7.82 -1.72 8.35
CA HIS A 27 -7.20 -0.46 8.75
C HIS A 27 -7.85 0.76 8.09
N SER A 28 -8.22 0.67 6.82
CA SER A 28 -8.95 1.72 6.10
C SER A 28 -10.31 1.98 6.74
N GLU A 29 -11.09 0.94 7.01
CA GLU A 29 -12.39 1.04 7.70
C GLU A 29 -12.25 1.73 9.07
N ALA A 30 -11.26 1.31 9.87
CA ALA A 30 -10.97 1.92 11.17
C ALA A 30 -10.49 3.39 11.08
N CYS A 31 -10.13 3.87 9.89
CA CYS A 31 -9.68 5.24 9.64
C CYS A 31 -10.78 6.16 9.09
N LEU A 32 -11.93 5.63 8.65
CA LEU A 32 -13.03 6.42 8.10
C LEU A 32 -13.53 7.48 9.10
N ALA A 33 -13.77 7.08 10.36
CA ALA A 33 -14.28 7.98 11.39
C ALA A 33 -13.32 9.15 11.70
N THR A 34 -12.01 8.88 11.75
CA THR A 34 -10.99 9.89 12.08
C THR A 34 -10.72 10.82 10.90
N SER A 35 -10.64 10.28 9.69
CA SER A 35 -10.34 11.05 8.49
C SER A 35 -11.53 11.85 7.97
N ARG A 36 -12.76 11.37 8.24
CA ARG A 36 -14.01 11.85 7.63
C ARG A 36 -13.95 11.89 6.11
N VAL A 37 -13.13 11.02 5.50
CA VAL A 37 -13.05 10.89 4.05
C VAL A 37 -14.39 10.37 3.52
N GLU A 38 -14.81 10.90 2.38
CA GLU A 38 -15.97 10.35 1.68
C GLU A 38 -15.58 8.99 1.07
N PRO A 39 -16.41 7.94 1.21
CA PRO A 39 -16.10 6.61 0.67
C PRO A 39 -15.68 6.63 -0.81
N ARG A 40 -16.33 7.48 -1.63
CA ARG A 40 -16.00 7.65 -3.05
C ARG A 40 -14.54 8.04 -3.32
N LEU A 41 -13.90 8.80 -2.43
CA LEU A 41 -12.49 9.19 -2.60
C LEU A 41 -11.55 8.03 -2.30
N VAL A 42 -11.93 7.16 -1.37
CA VAL A 42 -11.20 5.92 -1.08
C VAL A 42 -11.38 4.94 -2.25
N ASP A 43 -12.60 4.80 -2.77
CA ASP A 43 -12.88 3.95 -3.94
C ASP A 43 -12.10 4.42 -5.18
N ALA A 44 -12.08 5.73 -5.45
CA ALA A 44 -11.29 6.32 -6.53
C ALA A 44 -9.79 6.03 -6.37
N MET A 45 -9.24 6.24 -5.17
CA MET A 45 -7.84 5.92 -4.86
C MET A 45 -7.51 4.45 -5.14
N LEU A 46 -8.40 3.54 -4.72
CA LEU A 46 -8.28 2.09 -4.96
C LEU A 46 -8.47 1.71 -6.43
N ALA A 47 -9.16 2.54 -7.22
CA ALA A 47 -9.39 2.33 -8.64
C ALA A 47 -8.26 2.88 -9.54
N GLY A 48 -7.27 3.58 -9.00
CA GLY A 48 -6.22 4.20 -9.82
C GLY A 48 -6.26 5.73 -9.86
N GLU A 49 -7.25 6.34 -9.21
CA GLU A 49 -7.54 7.76 -9.31
C GLU A 49 -7.19 8.47 -8.00
N LEU A 50 -5.98 9.02 -7.95
CA LEU A 50 -5.49 9.72 -6.76
C LEU A 50 -5.90 11.20 -6.76
N LEU A 51 -6.93 11.52 -5.98
CA LEU A 51 -7.43 12.89 -5.79
C LEU A 51 -6.82 13.51 -4.52
N ASP A 52 -6.12 14.64 -4.65
CA ASP A 52 -5.50 15.30 -3.50
C ASP A 52 -6.51 16.12 -2.69
N GLU A 53 -7.22 15.41 -1.81
CA GLU A 53 -8.21 15.98 -0.92
C GLU A 53 -7.73 15.93 0.54
N PRO A 54 -7.90 16.98 1.36
CA PRO A 54 -7.44 16.99 2.75
C PRO A 54 -7.94 15.82 3.61
N ALA A 55 -9.17 15.37 3.38
CA ALA A 55 -9.74 14.22 4.07
C ALA A 55 -9.09 12.90 3.62
N LEU A 56 -8.72 12.78 2.34
CA LEU A 56 -8.00 11.63 1.83
C LEU A 56 -6.56 11.58 2.34
N ARG A 57 -5.86 12.73 2.44
CA ARG A 57 -4.53 12.80 3.06
C ARG A 57 -4.53 12.28 4.50
N LYS A 58 -5.52 12.71 5.29
CA LYS A 58 -5.74 12.21 6.67
C LYS A 58 -6.03 10.71 6.70
N HIS A 59 -6.81 10.21 5.74
CA HIS A 59 -7.10 8.78 5.62
C HIS A 59 -5.83 7.98 5.36
N VAL A 60 -5.03 8.38 4.36
CA VAL A 60 -3.75 7.74 4.02
C VAL A 60 -2.80 7.75 5.20
N TYR A 61 -2.63 8.90 5.87
CA TYR A 61 -1.81 9.00 7.08
C TYR A 61 -2.26 8.00 8.16
N CYS A 62 -3.56 7.96 8.47
CA CYS A 62 -4.10 7.04 9.47
C CYS A 62 -3.84 5.56 9.11
N VAL A 63 -4.04 5.18 7.85
CA VAL A 63 -3.81 3.81 7.38
C VAL A 63 -2.32 3.45 7.45
N LEU A 64 -1.43 4.30 6.94
CA LEU A 64 0.01 4.07 6.99
C LEU A 64 0.53 3.95 8.43
N LEU A 65 -0.02 4.75 9.35
CA LEU A 65 0.31 4.71 10.77
C LEU A 65 -0.15 3.40 11.43
N LYS A 66 -1.40 2.96 11.16
CA LYS A 66 -1.92 1.66 11.66
C LYS A 66 -1.14 0.48 11.09
N CYS A 67 -0.74 0.57 9.83
CA CYS A 67 0.15 -0.37 9.17
C CYS A 67 1.59 -0.29 9.68
N LYS A 68 1.95 0.64 10.59
CA LYS A 68 3.31 0.84 11.10
C LYS A 68 4.35 1.06 9.98
N LEU A 69 3.92 1.64 8.86
CA LEU A 69 4.79 2.00 7.74
C LEU A 69 5.42 3.38 7.94
N ILE A 70 4.77 4.22 8.74
CA ILE A 70 5.25 5.55 9.12
C ILE A 70 5.22 5.73 10.63
N SER A 71 6.02 6.66 11.15
CA SER A 71 5.88 7.20 12.50
C SER A 71 4.79 8.27 12.60
N LYS A 72 4.48 8.70 13.82
CA LYS A 72 3.55 9.81 14.12
C LYS A 72 3.98 11.15 13.52
N ASP A 73 5.23 11.30 13.12
CA ASP A 73 5.75 12.49 12.43
C ASP A 73 5.63 12.38 10.90
N GLY A 74 5.02 11.30 10.39
CA GLY A 74 4.80 11.09 8.96
C GLY A 74 5.96 10.38 8.23
N LYS A 75 7.09 10.13 8.90
CA LYS A 75 8.29 9.57 8.26
C LYS A 75 8.21 8.06 8.05
N LEU A 76 8.78 7.60 6.94
CA LEU A 76 8.88 6.17 6.60
C LEU A 76 9.70 5.39 7.65
N GLN A 77 9.11 4.33 8.19
CA GLN A 77 9.75 3.36 9.08
C GLN A 77 10.48 2.30 8.24
N LYS A 78 11.64 2.64 7.68
CA LYS A 78 12.41 1.80 6.73
C LYS A 78 12.57 0.34 7.19
N ALA A 79 12.94 0.11 8.45
CA ALA A 79 13.11 -1.24 8.99
C ALA A 79 11.79 -2.04 9.03
N ALA A 80 10.67 -1.39 9.37
CA ALA A 80 9.36 -2.04 9.41
C ALA A 80 8.87 -2.40 8.00
N VAL A 81 9.11 -1.51 7.03
CA VAL A 81 8.82 -1.72 5.61
C VAL A 81 9.63 -2.91 5.08
N LEU A 82 10.94 -2.93 5.32
CA LEU A 82 11.84 -4.02 4.93
C LEU A 82 11.36 -5.36 5.50
N GLY A 83 11.01 -5.39 6.79
CA GLY A 83 10.49 -6.59 7.43
C GLY A 83 9.18 -7.10 6.81
N LYS A 84 8.27 -6.18 6.46
CA LYS A 84 7.00 -6.51 5.78
C LYS A 84 7.21 -6.96 4.33
N MET A 85 8.21 -6.41 3.66
CA MET A 85 8.50 -6.75 2.27
C MET A 85 9.37 -7.98 2.11
N ALA A 86 10.09 -8.43 3.14
CA ALA A 86 11.03 -9.55 3.05
C ALA A 86 10.42 -10.86 2.52
N ALA A 87 9.13 -11.09 2.77
CA ALA A 87 8.41 -12.27 2.29
C ALA A 87 7.83 -12.12 0.87
N ARG A 88 7.96 -10.94 0.24
CA ARG A 88 7.34 -10.63 -1.04
C ARG A 88 8.28 -10.94 -2.22
N PRO A 89 7.75 -11.48 -3.33
CA PRO A 89 8.56 -11.75 -4.52
C PRO A 89 9.15 -10.48 -5.16
N ASP A 90 8.50 -9.33 -4.98
CA ASP A 90 8.90 -8.02 -5.51
C ASP A 90 9.68 -7.17 -4.49
N ALA A 91 10.04 -7.74 -3.33
CA ALA A 91 10.65 -7.04 -2.18
C ALA A 91 11.77 -6.06 -2.55
N LYS A 92 12.69 -6.50 -3.43
CA LYS A 92 13.87 -5.71 -3.82
C LYS A 92 13.49 -4.45 -4.59
N ASN A 93 12.50 -4.55 -5.48
CA ASN A 93 12.05 -3.42 -6.29
C ASN A 93 11.24 -2.45 -5.44
N ALA A 94 10.32 -2.98 -4.63
CA ALA A 94 9.47 -2.17 -3.78
C ALA A 94 10.29 -1.44 -2.69
N THR A 95 11.26 -2.11 -2.08
CA THR A 95 12.21 -1.49 -1.13
C THR A 95 12.98 -0.33 -1.77
N LYS A 96 13.59 -0.55 -2.94
CA LYS A 96 14.38 0.47 -3.63
C LYS A 96 13.55 1.71 -3.94
N VAL A 97 12.30 1.51 -4.36
CA VAL A 97 11.40 2.63 -4.64
C VAL A 97 11.04 3.37 -3.35
N LEU A 98 10.67 2.66 -2.28
CA LEU A 98 10.31 3.28 -1.00
C LEU A 98 11.48 4.04 -0.40
N GLU A 99 12.70 3.52 -0.49
CA GLU A 99 13.91 4.24 -0.11
C GLU A 99 14.10 5.52 -0.93
N SER A 100 13.89 5.46 -2.25
CA SER A 100 13.94 6.66 -3.12
C SER A 100 12.81 7.67 -2.86
N CYS A 101 11.80 7.29 -2.07
CA CYS A 101 10.71 8.14 -1.63
C CYS A 101 10.83 8.53 -0.15
N ALA A 102 11.88 8.11 0.58
CA ALA A 102 11.92 8.31 2.02
C ALA A 102 12.10 9.77 2.44
N ASP A 103 12.67 10.60 1.56
CA ASP A 103 13.05 11.99 1.84
C ASP A 103 11.98 12.99 1.35
N GLN A 104 10.70 12.57 1.29
CA GLN A 104 9.62 13.54 1.05
C GLN A 104 9.56 14.57 2.17
N MET A 105 8.94 15.71 1.87
CA MET A 105 8.71 16.81 2.81
C MET A 105 7.22 17.12 2.88
N GLY A 106 6.78 17.80 3.93
CA GLY A 106 5.41 18.28 4.09
C GLY A 106 5.31 19.22 5.29
N ASP A 107 4.32 20.11 5.26
CA ASP A 107 4.10 21.08 6.34
C ASP A 107 3.54 20.41 7.60
N THR A 108 2.82 19.30 7.42
CA THR A 108 2.26 18.46 8.49
C THR A 108 2.67 16.99 8.33
N PRO A 109 2.56 16.17 9.39
CA PRO A 109 2.75 14.72 9.28
C PRO A 109 1.85 14.08 8.22
N GLU A 110 0.63 14.58 8.05
CA GLU A 110 -0.32 14.14 7.03
C GLU A 110 0.17 14.49 5.62
N ASP A 111 0.68 15.70 5.39
CA ASP A 111 1.20 16.11 4.09
C ASP A 111 2.48 15.32 3.73
N LEU A 112 3.35 15.07 4.72
CA LEU A 112 4.53 14.23 4.53
C LEU A 112 4.13 12.78 4.15
N ALA A 113 3.20 12.18 4.90
CA ALA A 113 2.73 10.83 4.62
C ALA A 113 2.03 10.74 3.27
N TRP A 114 1.28 11.77 2.88
CA TRP A 114 0.66 11.88 1.56
C TRP A 114 1.71 11.94 0.44
N ASN A 115 2.72 12.78 0.57
CA ASN A 115 3.77 12.89 -0.44
C ASN A 115 4.57 11.58 -0.57
N LEU A 116 4.85 10.92 0.56
CA LEU A 116 5.48 9.61 0.58
C LEU A 116 4.62 8.57 -0.16
N PHE A 117 3.32 8.54 0.13
CA PHE A 117 2.36 7.67 -0.53
C PHE A 117 2.32 7.93 -2.03
N ARG A 118 2.18 9.18 -2.45
CA ARG A 118 2.13 9.58 -3.87
C ARG A 118 3.41 9.18 -4.61
N CYS A 119 4.58 9.40 -4.01
CA CYS A 119 5.85 8.97 -4.62
C CYS A 119 5.90 7.46 -4.85
N GLY A 120 5.46 6.65 -3.87
CA GLY A 120 5.40 5.20 -4.03
C GLY A 120 4.33 4.73 -5.02
N TYR A 121 3.22 5.47 -5.09
CA TYR A 121 2.12 5.24 -6.03
C TYR A 121 2.53 5.50 -7.49
N ASP A 122 3.12 6.68 -7.76
CA ASP A 122 3.60 7.08 -9.09
C ASP A 122 4.64 6.10 -9.65
N LYS A 123 5.47 5.55 -8.75
CA LYS A 123 6.50 4.57 -9.08
C LYS A 123 6.00 3.12 -9.08
N LYS A 124 4.69 2.91 -8.91
CA LYS A 124 4.01 1.60 -8.88
C LYS A 124 4.58 0.61 -7.86
N ALA A 125 5.21 1.12 -6.79
CA ALA A 125 5.77 0.29 -5.72
C ALA A 125 4.84 0.14 -4.53
N LEU A 126 3.90 1.08 -4.38
CA LEU A 126 2.80 0.91 -3.45
C LEU A 126 1.62 0.25 -4.16
N LEU A 127 1.52 -1.05 -3.92
CA LEU A 127 0.26 -1.76 -3.71
C LEU A 127 -0.74 -1.78 -4.87
N PHE A 128 -0.37 -1.81 -6.16
CA PHE A 128 -1.40 -2.17 -7.16
C PHE A 128 -1.81 -3.65 -7.06
N ASP A 129 -0.86 -4.54 -6.79
CA ASP A 129 -1.17 -5.98 -6.65
C ASP A 129 -1.80 -6.32 -5.28
N TYR A 130 -1.51 -5.50 -4.26
CA TYR A 130 -1.84 -5.75 -2.86
C TYR A 130 -2.86 -4.77 -2.26
N MET A 131 -3.22 -3.66 -2.94
CA MET A 131 -4.44 -2.94 -2.59
C MET A 131 -5.63 -3.75 -3.08
N PRO A 132 -6.75 -3.72 -2.33
CA PRO A 132 -8.01 -4.21 -2.83
C PRO A 132 -8.49 -3.25 -3.91
N THR A 133 -8.02 -3.41 -5.15
CA THR A 133 -8.63 -2.72 -6.28
C THR A 133 -10.05 -3.23 -6.45
N ASN A 134 -11.00 -2.32 -6.75
CA ASN A 134 -12.33 -2.71 -7.20
C ASN A 134 -12.22 -3.19 -8.66
N GLY A 135 -11.55 -4.32 -8.86
CA GLY A 135 -11.47 -5.08 -10.12
C GLY A 135 -10.77 -4.38 -11.30
N ALA A 136 -9.49 -4.68 -11.50
CA ALA A 136 -8.87 -4.86 -12.83
C ALA A 136 -7.37 -5.23 -12.70
N ASN A 137 -7.09 -6.50 -12.39
CA ASN A 137 -6.02 -7.30 -13.02
C ASN A 137 -5.92 -8.66 -12.34
N GLU A 138 -6.99 -9.43 -12.48
CA GLU A 138 -6.86 -10.87 -12.66
C GLU A 138 -6.62 -11.07 -14.15
N SER A 139 -5.42 -10.72 -14.62
CA SER A 139 -4.93 -11.20 -15.91
C SER A 139 -4.23 -12.53 -15.66
N ASP A 140 -5.03 -13.53 -15.27
CA ASP A 140 -4.74 -14.90 -15.65
C ASP A 140 -4.81 -14.95 -17.17
N ASN A 141 -3.66 -15.00 -17.82
CA ASN A 141 -3.57 -15.56 -19.17
C ASN A 141 -2.35 -16.46 -19.24
N ASN A 142 -2.52 -17.62 -18.64
CA ASN A 142 -1.89 -18.86 -19.08
C ASN A 142 -2.76 -19.45 -20.21
N SER A 143 -2.38 -19.21 -21.46
CA SER A 143 -2.67 -20.06 -22.62
C SER A 143 -1.72 -19.71 -23.77
#